data_AF-A0A392TUT8-F1
#
_entry.id   AF-A0A392TUT8-F1
#
_cell.length_a   1.000
_cell.length_b   1.000
_cell.length_c   1.000
_cell.angle_alpha   90.00
_cell.angle_beta   90.00
_cell.angle_gamma   90.00
#
_symmetry.space_group_name_H-M   'P 1'
#
loop_
_entity.id
_entity.type
_entity.pdbx_description
1 polymer ?
#
loop_
_entity_poly.entity_id
_entity_poly.type
_entity_poly.pdbx_seq_one_letter_code
_entity_poly.pdbx_strand_id
1 'polypeptide(L)' 'MLRLTNDFLEEVVEKQKTYLKLLKYKALIEKEKKLDIKIDGNGVMRCRGR' A
#
# COMPACT_ATOMS: atom_id res chain seq x y z
N MET A 1 -17.41 -7.50 35.62
CA MET A 1 -17.10 -7.20 34.20
C MET A 1 -15.71 -6.61 34.16
N LEU A 2 -14.71 -7.35 33.68
CA LEU A 2 -13.37 -6.81 33.46
C LEU A 2 -13.42 -5.88 32.24
N ARG A 3 -13.34 -4.57 32.47
CA ARG A 3 -13.12 -3.58 31.41
C ARG A 3 -11.68 -3.74 30.93
N LEU A 4 -11.49 -4.58 29.92
CA LEU A 4 -10.27 -4.60 29.13
C LEU A 4 -10.30 -3.40 28.18
N THR A 5 -10.06 -2.19 28.70
CA THR A 5 -9.30 -1.19 27.91
C THR A 5 -7.88 -1.72 27.84
N ASN A 6 -7.71 -2.80 27.06
CA ASN A 6 -6.42 -3.40 26.85
C ASN A 6 -5.79 -2.57 25.75
N ASP A 7 -4.92 -1.64 26.10
CA ASP A 7 -4.21 -0.73 25.19
C ASP A 7 -3.63 -1.48 23.97
N PHE A 8 -3.31 -2.78 24.15
CA PHE A 8 -2.94 -3.70 23.09
C PHE A 8 -3.98 -3.80 21.96
N LEU A 9 -5.28 -3.89 22.27
CA LEU A 9 -6.34 -3.96 21.26
C LEU A 9 -6.45 -2.66 20.49
N GLU A 10 -6.31 -1.51 21.17
CA GLU A 10 -6.29 -0.21 20.52
C GLU A 10 -5.07 -0.07 19.59
N GLU A 11 -3.90 -0.50 20.05
CA GLU A 11 -2.68 -0.54 19.23
C GLU A 11 -2.84 -1.45 17.99
N VAL A 12 -3.45 -2.63 18.16
CA VAL A 12 -3.73 -3.56 17.05
C VAL A 12 -4.67 -2.93 16.03
N VAL A 13 -5.73 -2.24 16.48
CA VAL A 13 -6.68 -1.54 15.59
C VAL A 13 -5.98 -0.40 14.83
N GLU A 14 -5.14 0.40 15.49
CA GLU A 14 -4.39 1.48 14.83
C GLU A 14 -3.37 0.96 13.81
N LYS A 15 -2.69 -0.15 14.12
CA LYS A 15 -1.81 -0.83 13.15
C LYS A 15 -2.59 -1.36 11.95
N GLN A 16 -3.77 -1.95 12.15
CA GLN A 16 -4.61 -2.40 11.04
C GLN A 16 -5.08 -1.26 10.14
N LYS A 17 -5.50 -0.12 10.71
CA LYS A 17 -5.85 1.08 9.92
C LYS A 17 -4.68 1.58 9.09
N THR A 18 -3.48 1.58 9.67
CA THR A 18 -2.25 1.97 8.97
C THR A 18 -1.92 1.00 7.84
N TYR A 19 -2.03 -0.30 8.09
CA TYR A 19 -1.80 -1.35 7.08
C TYR A 19 -2.75 -1.20 5.87
N LEU A 20 -4.03 -0.92 6.11
CA LEU A 20 -5.00 -0.66 5.05
C LEU A 20 -4.64 0.56 4.20
N LYS A 21 -4.15 1.65 4.81
CA LYS A 21 -3.65 2.82 4.07
C LYS A 21 -2.43 2.46 3.22
N LEU A 22 -1.47 1.71 3.78
CA LEU A 22 -0.29 1.26 3.05
C LEU A 22 -0.64 0.37 1.86
N LEU A 23 -1.63 -0.52 1.99
CA LEU A 23 -2.13 -1.33 0.87
C LEU A 23 -2.70 -0.45 -0.25
N LYS A 24 -3.47 0.59 0.08
CA LYS A 24 -3.99 1.54 -0.91
C LYS A 24 -2.86 2.29 -1.64
N TYR A 25 -1.87 2.80 -0.91
CA TYR A 25 -0.73 3.48 -1.53
C TYR A 25 0.10 2.54 -2.40
N LYS A 26 0.32 1.30 -1.96
CA LYS A 26 1.01 0.29 -2.77
C LYS A 26 0.29 0.06 -4.10
N ALA A 27 -1.03 -0.11 -4.07
CA ALA A 27 -1.83 -0.29 -5.28
C ALA A 27 -1.78 0.93 -6.21
N LEU A 28 -1.80 2.16 -5.66
CA LEU A 28 -1.65 3.38 -6.44
C LEU A 28 -0.26 3.49 -7.08
N ILE A 29 0.81 3.22 -6.33
CA ILE A 29 2.18 3.23 -6.85
C ILE A 29 2.36 2.16 -7.93
N GLU A 30 1.81 0.95 -7.76
CA GLU A 30 1.86 -0.07 -8.80
C GLU A 30 1.10 0.34 -10.07
N LYS A 31 -0.04 1.04 -9.91
CA LYS A 31 -0.82 1.55 -11.03
C LYS A 31 -0.11 2.70 -11.76
N GLU A 32 0.45 3.65 -11.03
CA GLU A 32 1.26 4.75 -11.59
C GLU A 32 2.53 4.22 -12.22
N LYS A 33 3.28 3.33 -11.56
CA LYS A 33 4.46 2.68 -12.14
C LYS A 33 4.10 1.96 -13.44
N LYS A 34 2.97 1.28 -13.56
CA LYS A 34 2.54 0.64 -14.83
C LYS A 34 2.20 1.65 -15.93
N LEU A 35 1.73 2.84 -15.56
CA LEU A 35 1.41 3.93 -16.50
C LEU A 35 2.68 4.66 -16.97
N ASP A 36 3.56 4.96 -16.02
CA ASP A 36 4.80 5.72 -16.24
C ASP A 36 5.92 4.83 -16.76
N ILE A 37 5.96 3.56 -16.37
CA ILE A 37 7.01 2.58 -16.68
C ILE A 37 6.38 1.28 -17.20
N LYS A 38 6.48 1.06 -18.50
CA LYS A 38 6.00 -0.17 -19.15
C LYS A 38 7.20 -1.01 -19.59
N ILE A 39 7.36 -2.19 -19.00
CA ILE A 39 8.32 -3.19 -19.46
C ILE A 39 7.59 -4.06 -20.50
N ASP A 40 8.11 -4.12 -21.72
CA ASP A 40 7.55 -4.98 -22.76
C ASP A 40 8.01 -6.44 -22.62
N GLY A 41 7.47 -7.35 -23.44
CA GLY A 41 7.79 -8.77 -23.40
C GLY A 41 9.26 -9.09 -23.73
N ASN A 42 10.02 -8.13 -24.26
CA ASN A 42 11.45 -8.25 -24.52
C ASN A 42 12.30 -7.67 -23.39
N GLY A 43 11.68 -7.26 -22.28
CA GLY A 43 12.36 -6.71 -21.10
C GLY A 43 12.78 -5.25 -21.25
N VAL A 44 12.34 -4.54 -22.30
CA VAL A 44 12.72 -3.14 -22.52
C VAL A 44 11.81 -2.23 -21.70
N MET A 45 12.40 -1.43 -20.82
CA MET A 45 11.70 -0.46 -19.98
C MET A 45 11.40 0.81 -20.79
N ARG A 46 10.12 1.14 -20.94
CA ARG A 46 9.65 2.37 -21.59
C ARG A 46 9.08 3.32 -20.55
N CYS A 47 9.72 4.46 -20.38
CA CYS A 47 9.26 5.52 -19.50
C CYS A 47 8.44 6.55 -20.30
N ARG A 48 7.20 6.82 -19.90
CA ARG A 48 6.48 8.02 -20.34
C ARG A 48 6.79 9.14 -19.35
N GLY A 49 7.70 10.04 -19.75
CA GLY A 49 7.92 11.28 -19.01
C GLY A 49 6.68 12.16 -19.06
N ARG A 50 6.44 12.92 -17.98
CA ARG A 50 5.49 14.04 -17.99
C ARG A 50 6.14 15.25 -18.66
#